data_AF-A0A957BT46-F1
#
_entry.id   AF-A0A957BT46-F1
#
_cell.length_a   1.000
_cell.length_b   1.000
_cell.length_c   1.000
_cell.angle_alpha   90.00
_cell.angle_beta   90.00
_cell.angle_gamma   90.00
#
_symmetry.space_group_name_H-M   'P 1'
#
loop_
_entity.id
_entity.type
_entity.pdbx_description
1 polymer ?
#
loop_
_entity_poly.entity_id
_entity_poly.type
_entity_poly.pdbx_seq_one_letter_code
_entity_poly.pdbx_strand_id
1 'polypeptide(L)'
;MSDILLVDRHDAVTVLTINRPEVRNALDAAVVDQMRDALAACETDGTRCIVITGAGGAFSSGADLRQAIGSTPDDVYRILTDHYAPALKAIRNASWPVIAAVDGYAAGIGCDMACACDMRLVSARG
;
A
#
# COMPACT_ATOMS: atom_id res chain seq x y z
N MET A 1 -17.87 -9.87 -3.20
CA MET A 1 -16.73 -9.10 -3.74
C MET A 1 -15.56 -9.39 -2.82
N SER A 2 -14.37 -9.65 -3.37
CA SER A 2 -13.16 -9.81 -2.55
C SER A 2 -12.74 -8.44 -2.01
N ASP A 3 -12.28 -8.38 -0.76
CA ASP A 3 -11.75 -7.14 -0.18
C ASP A 3 -10.45 -6.75 -0.92
N ILE A 4 -10.30 -5.46 -1.23
CA ILE A 4 -9.16 -4.90 -2.01
C ILE A 4 -7.89 -4.74 -1.17
N LEU A 5 -8.04 -4.71 0.16
CA LEU A 5 -6.98 -4.73 1.15
C LEU A 5 -7.38 -5.74 2.22
N LEU A 6 -6.53 -6.74 2.46
CA LEU A 6 -6.71 -7.69 3.56
C LEU A 6 -5.93 -7.22 4.77
N VAL A 7 -6.50 -7.42 5.95
CA VAL A 7 -5.89 -7.06 7.24
C VAL A 7 -5.89 -8.29 8.13
N ASP A 8 -4.70 -8.87 8.35
CA ASP A 8 -4.51 -10.05 9.18
C ASP A 8 -3.65 -9.71 10.40
N ARG A 9 -4.05 -10.18 11.59
CA ARG A 9 -3.28 -9.94 12.83
C ARG A 9 -2.66 -11.23 13.34
N HIS A 10 -1.36 -11.16 13.61
CA HIS A 10 -0.55 -12.21 14.22
C HIS A 10 0.08 -11.65 15.50
N ASP A 11 -0.57 -11.89 16.64
CA ASP A 11 -0.22 -11.30 17.92
C ASP A 11 -0.12 -9.75 17.82
N ALA A 12 1.09 -9.20 17.97
CA ALA A 12 1.35 -7.77 17.89
C ALA A 12 1.77 -7.30 16.48
N VAL A 13 1.68 -8.15 15.47
CA VAL A 13 2.02 -7.82 14.08
C VAL A 13 0.74 -7.75 13.25
N THR A 14 0.53 -6.65 12.55
CA THR A 14 -0.57 -6.48 11.59
C THR A 14 -0.04 -6.53 10.17
N VAL A 15 -0.60 -7.39 9.34
CA VAL A 15 -0.23 -7.59 7.94
C VAL A 15 -1.31 -7.00 7.05
N LEU A 16 -0.91 -6.01 6.24
CA LEU A 16 -1.72 -5.35 5.24
C LEU A 16 -1.36 -5.92 3.86
N THR A 17 -2.28 -6.64 3.23
CA THR A 17 -2.04 -7.26 1.92
C THR A 17 -2.87 -6.54 0.86
N ILE A 18 -2.22 -5.88 -0.09
CA ILE A 18 -2.87 -5.33 -1.28
C ILE A 18 -3.41 -6.51 -2.10
N ASN A 19 -4.72 -6.58 -2.28
CA ASN A 19 -5.40 -7.76 -2.80
C ASN A 19 -6.15 -7.45 -4.09
N ARG A 20 -5.38 -7.07 -5.12
CA ARG A 20 -5.86 -6.90 -6.50
C ARG A 20 -4.94 -7.64 -7.49
N PRO A 21 -4.70 -8.96 -7.28
CA PRO A 21 -3.70 -9.71 -8.03
C PRO A 21 -3.98 -9.74 -9.55
N GLU A 22 -5.25 -9.66 -9.96
CA GLU A 22 -5.68 -9.62 -11.36
C GLU A 22 -5.15 -8.42 -12.14
N VAL A 23 -4.79 -7.35 -11.43
CA VAL A 23 -4.19 -6.12 -11.99
C VAL A 23 -2.82 -5.85 -11.38
N ARG A 24 -2.14 -6.89 -10.90
CA ARG A 24 -0.81 -6.83 -10.27
C ARG A 24 -0.74 -5.80 -9.13
N ASN A 25 -1.79 -5.73 -8.32
CA ASN A 25 -1.87 -4.86 -7.16
C ASN A 25 -1.68 -3.37 -7.51
N ALA A 26 -2.22 -2.94 -8.65
CA ALA A 26 -2.32 -1.54 -8.99
C ALA A 26 -3.03 -0.76 -7.86
N LEU A 27 -2.47 0.38 -7.46
CA LEU A 27 -2.98 1.24 -6.42
C LEU A 27 -3.99 2.21 -7.03
N ASP A 28 -5.21 2.15 -6.53
CA ASP A 28 -6.23 3.15 -6.79
C ASP A 28 -6.51 3.94 -5.50
N ALA A 29 -7.29 5.03 -5.61
CA ALA A 29 -7.63 5.86 -4.46
C ALA A 29 -8.20 5.05 -3.27
N ALA A 30 -9.06 4.05 -3.56
CA ALA A 30 -9.71 3.25 -2.52
C ALA A 30 -8.71 2.36 -1.77
N VAL A 31 -7.76 1.73 -2.46
CA VAL A 31 -6.71 0.91 -1.82
C VAL A 31 -5.87 1.76 -0.87
N VAL A 32 -5.42 2.94 -1.31
CA VAL A 32 -4.51 3.77 -0.49
C VAL A 32 -5.24 4.47 0.67
N ASP A 33 -6.51 4.81 0.50
CA ASP A 33 -7.35 5.31 1.60
C ASP A 33 -7.61 4.22 2.64
N GLN A 34 -7.96 3.00 2.22
CA GLN A 34 -8.12 1.88 3.16
C GLN A 34 -6.80 1.55 3.88
N MET A 35 -5.67 1.64 3.19
CA MET A 35 -4.36 1.44 3.80
C MET A 35 -4.07 2.51 4.86
N ARG A 36 -4.37 3.78 4.56
CA ARG A 36 -4.25 4.87 5.54
C ARG A 36 -5.11 4.62 6.77
N ASP A 37 -6.36 4.22 6.57
CA ASP A 37 -7.29 3.97 7.67
C ASP A 37 -6.84 2.76 8.53
N ALA A 38 -6.31 1.71 7.89
CA ALA A 38 -5.73 0.56 8.59
C ALA A 38 -4.47 0.93 9.40
N LEU A 39 -3.59 1.79 8.87
CA LEU A 39 -2.43 2.31 9.59
C LEU A 39 -2.86 3.11 10.84
N ALA A 40 -3.91 3.91 10.74
CA ALA A 40 -4.45 4.66 11.88
C ALA A 40 -5.05 3.72 12.94
N ALA A 41 -5.76 2.67 12.52
CA ALA A 41 -6.32 1.67 13.45
C ALA A 41 -5.22 0.96 14.27
N CYS A 42 -4.05 0.72 13.66
CA CYS A 42 -2.90 0.09 14.33
C CYS A 42 -2.39 0.86 15.56
N GLU A 43 -2.71 2.15 15.72
CA GLU A 43 -2.25 2.93 16.87
C GLU A 43 -2.89 2.49 18.19
N THR A 44 -4.07 1.86 18.14
CA THR A 44 -4.88 1.58 19.35
C THR A 44 -5.28 0.12 19.51
N ASP A 45 -4.92 -0.75 18.56
CA ASP A 45 -5.46 -2.12 18.46
C ASP A 45 -4.51 -3.21 19.00
N GLY A 46 -3.41 -2.80 19.64
CA GLY A 46 -2.37 -3.70 20.15
C GLY A 46 -1.24 -4.01 19.17
N THR A 47 -1.27 -3.44 17.95
CA THR A 47 -0.17 -3.55 16.99
C THR A 47 1.12 -2.94 17.53
N ARG A 48 2.25 -3.54 17.17
CA ARG A 48 3.62 -3.12 17.51
C ARG A 48 4.55 -3.16 16.30
N CYS A 49 4.13 -3.79 15.20
CA CYS A 49 4.81 -3.79 13.90
C CYS A 49 3.80 -4.01 12.78
N ILE A 50 4.00 -3.35 11.65
CA ILE A 50 3.13 -3.41 10.48
C ILE A 50 3.92 -4.00 9.32
N VAL A 51 3.34 -4.97 8.62
CA VAL A 51 3.89 -5.51 7.37
C VAL A 51 2.96 -5.12 6.23
N ILE A 52 3.50 -4.55 5.17
CA ILE A 52 2.77 -4.28 3.92
C ILE A 52 3.30 -5.24 2.85
N THR A 53 2.40 -5.93 2.16
CA THR A 53 2.73 -6.85 1.05
C THR A 53 1.64 -6.83 -0.03
N GLY A 54 1.87 -7.54 -1.13
CA GLY A 54 0.90 -7.71 -2.21
C GLY A 54 0.55 -9.18 -2.45
N ALA A 55 -0.71 -9.45 -2.77
CA ALA A 55 -1.20 -10.79 -3.10
C ALA A 55 -0.73 -11.24 -4.50
N GLY A 56 -0.62 -12.55 -4.71
CA GLY A 56 -0.46 -13.12 -6.05
C GLY A 56 0.91 -12.89 -6.72
N GLY A 57 1.98 -12.66 -5.95
CA GLY A 57 3.36 -12.64 -6.47
C GLY A 57 3.78 -11.32 -7.13
N ALA A 58 3.10 -10.21 -6.82
CA ALA A 58 3.57 -8.87 -7.11
C ALA A 58 3.32 -7.99 -5.88
N PHE A 59 4.23 -7.07 -5.55
CA PHE A 59 3.99 -6.10 -4.49
C PHE A 59 2.97 -5.06 -4.97
N SER A 60 3.31 -4.32 -6.03
CA SER A 60 2.41 -3.40 -6.72
C SER A 60 2.99 -2.93 -8.05
N SER A 61 2.18 -2.93 -9.11
CA SER A 61 2.53 -2.31 -10.39
C SER A 61 2.46 -0.77 -10.40
N GLY A 62 2.17 -0.13 -9.25
CA GLY A 62 2.04 1.32 -9.15
C GLY A 62 0.62 1.80 -9.40
N ALA A 63 0.47 2.99 -9.99
CA ALA A 63 -0.82 3.65 -10.10
C ALA A 63 -1.75 2.87 -11.03
N ASP A 64 -3.02 2.78 -10.67
CA ASP A 64 -4.05 2.22 -11.54
C ASP A 64 -4.36 3.21 -12.66
N LEU A 65 -3.69 3.02 -13.80
CA LEU A 65 -3.81 3.91 -14.96
C LEU A 65 -5.23 3.97 -15.54
N ARG A 66 -6.11 3.02 -15.20
CA ARG A 66 -7.53 3.09 -15.57
C ARG A 66 -8.22 4.30 -14.93
N GLN A 67 -7.76 4.75 -13.76
CA GLN A 67 -8.24 5.98 -13.13
C GLN A 67 -7.75 7.25 -13.84
N ALA A 68 -6.69 7.15 -14.65
CA ALA A 68 -6.15 8.29 -15.40
C ALA A 68 -6.76 8.42 -16.81
N ILE A 69 -7.52 7.43 -17.29
CA ILE A 69 -8.14 7.47 -18.61
C ILE A 69 -9.24 8.54 -18.61
N GLY A 70 -9.05 9.59 -19.42
CA GLY A 70 -9.98 10.71 -19.51
C GLY A 70 -9.83 11.76 -18.41
N SER A 71 -8.86 11.59 -17.51
CA SER A 71 -8.54 12.57 -16.46
C SER A 71 -7.81 13.78 -17.03
N THR A 72 -8.12 14.96 -16.48
CA THR A 72 -7.33 16.17 -16.71
C THR A 72 -6.05 16.16 -15.86
N PRO A 73 -5.06 17.02 -16.17
CA PRO A 73 -3.90 17.21 -15.29
C PRO A 73 -4.29 17.57 -13.84
N ASP A 74 -5.35 18.35 -13.65
CA ASP A 74 -5.84 18.73 -12.32
C ASP A 74 -6.44 17.53 -11.58
N ASP A 75 -7.17 16.64 -12.27
CA ASP A 75 -7.68 15.40 -11.66
C ASP A 75 -6.53 14.50 -11.19
N VAL A 76 -5.50 14.34 -12.04
CA VAL A 76 -4.30 13.56 -11.68
C VAL A 76 -3.58 14.20 -10.49
N TYR A 77 -3.44 15.53 -10.49
CA TYR A 77 -2.84 16.24 -9.36
C TYR A 77 -3.61 15.99 -8.06
N ARG A 78 -4.95 16.02 -8.09
CA ARG A 78 -5.78 15.72 -6.92
C ARG A 78 -5.62 14.28 -6.46
N ILE A 79 -5.53 13.32 -7.37
CA ILE A 79 -5.24 11.92 -6.99
C ILE A 79 -3.91 11.83 -6.21
N LEU A 80 -2.88 12.53 -6.70
CA LEU A 80 -1.58 12.57 -6.04
C LEU A 80 -1.65 13.26 -4.67
N THR A 81 -2.32 14.40 -4.55
CA THR A 81 -2.33 15.22 -3.31
C THR A 81 -3.31 14.74 -2.26
N ASP A 82 -4.45 14.18 -2.68
CA ASP A 82 -5.58 13.90 -1.79
C ASP A 82 -5.55 12.44 -1.32
N HIS A 83 -4.92 11.53 -2.08
CA HIS A 83 -4.88 10.10 -1.77
C HIS A 83 -3.45 9.57 -1.58
N TYR A 84 -2.57 9.66 -2.60
CA TYR A 84 -1.24 9.05 -2.50
C TYR A 84 -0.33 9.74 -1.48
N ALA A 85 -0.22 11.07 -1.53
CA ALA A 85 0.67 11.80 -0.63
C ALA A 85 0.28 11.60 0.86
N PRO A 86 -1.01 11.64 1.25
CA PRO A 86 -1.44 11.32 2.60
C PRO A 86 -1.11 9.89 3.02
N ALA A 87 -1.32 8.89 2.16
CA ALA A 87 -0.98 7.49 2.47
C ALA A 87 0.54 7.32 2.70
N LEU A 88 1.38 7.88 1.82
CA LEU A 88 2.84 7.86 2.00
C LEU A 88 3.31 8.59 3.25
N LYS A 89 2.60 9.65 3.67
CA LYS A 89 2.88 10.35 4.93
C LYS A 89 2.45 9.52 6.13
N ALA A 90 1.31 8.84 6.05
CA ALA A 90 0.83 7.96 7.11
C ALA A 90 1.81 6.81 7.37
N ILE A 91 2.35 6.19 6.31
CA ILE A 91 3.40 5.16 6.45
C ILE A 91 4.63 5.74 7.15
N ARG A 92 5.14 6.88 6.68
CA ARG A 92 6.35 7.51 7.25
C ARG A 92 6.20 8.00 8.68
N ASN A 93 4.99 8.35 9.08
CA ASN A 93 4.69 8.88 10.41
C ASN A 93 4.05 7.83 11.32
N ALA A 94 4.00 6.56 10.90
CA ALA A 94 3.39 5.50 11.69
C ALA A 94 4.08 5.36 13.05
N SER A 95 3.29 5.13 14.10
CA SER A 95 3.81 4.94 15.46
C SER A 95 4.64 3.66 15.63
N TRP A 96 4.48 2.70 14.71
CA TRP A 96 5.12 1.40 14.74
C TRP A 96 5.99 1.17 13.50
N PRO A 97 7.07 0.37 13.59
CA PRO A 97 7.88 0.02 12.44
C PRO A 97 7.04 -0.61 11.32
N VAL A 98 7.18 -0.07 10.11
CA VAL A 98 6.51 -0.55 8.90
C VAL A 98 7.52 -1.26 8.00
N ILE A 99 7.24 -2.52 7.67
CA ILE A 99 8.08 -3.37 6.83
C ILE A 99 7.37 -3.60 5.50
N ALA A 100 8.01 -3.26 4.39
CA ALA A 100 7.58 -3.70 3.07
C ALA A 100 8.14 -5.11 2.79
N ALA A 101 7.27 -6.11 2.70
CA ALA A 101 7.60 -7.43 2.20
C ALA A 101 7.32 -7.46 0.69
N VAL A 102 8.36 -7.26 -0.11
CA VAL A 102 8.28 -7.09 -1.57
C VAL A 102 8.54 -8.44 -2.26
N ASP A 103 7.47 -9.14 -2.61
CA ASP A 103 7.52 -10.31 -3.51
C ASP A 103 7.12 -9.88 -4.93
N GLY A 104 8.00 -10.09 -5.91
CA GLY A 104 7.81 -9.62 -7.29
C GLY A 104 7.92 -8.11 -7.48
N TYR A 105 7.19 -7.56 -8.45
CA TYR A 105 7.35 -6.18 -8.91
C TYR A 105 6.84 -5.13 -7.91
N ALA A 106 7.64 -4.09 -7.70
CA ALA A 106 7.24 -2.81 -7.08
C ALA A 106 7.60 -1.66 -8.04
N ALA A 107 6.61 -1.03 -8.67
CA ALA A 107 6.83 -0.03 -9.71
C ALA A 107 6.09 1.30 -9.43
N GLY A 108 6.64 2.42 -9.90
CA GLY A 108 6.04 3.75 -9.73
C GLY A 108 5.70 4.05 -8.27
N ILE A 109 4.47 4.52 -8.02
CA ILE A 109 3.97 4.78 -6.65
C ILE A 109 4.00 3.52 -5.76
N GLY A 110 3.98 2.31 -6.32
CA GLY A 110 4.19 1.07 -5.57
C GLY A 110 5.62 0.94 -5.04
N CYS A 111 6.62 1.39 -5.80
CA CYS A 111 7.99 1.51 -5.32
C CYS A 111 8.11 2.62 -4.26
N ASP A 112 7.48 3.78 -4.49
CA ASP A 112 7.48 4.88 -3.52
C ASP A 112 6.87 4.44 -2.18
N MET A 113 5.83 3.61 -2.20
CA MET A 113 5.20 3.05 -1.00
C MET A 113 6.12 2.09 -0.25
N ALA A 114 6.84 1.22 -0.97
CA ALA A 114 7.87 0.37 -0.36
C ALA A 114 9.04 1.22 0.21
N CYS A 115 9.41 2.30 -0.46
CA CYS A 115 10.45 3.24 -0.01
C CYS A 115 10.02 4.08 1.19
N ALA A 116 8.72 4.32 1.36
CA ALA A 116 8.17 5.01 2.53
C ALA A 116 8.25 4.16 3.82
N CYS A 117 8.34 2.84 3.69
CA CYS A 117 8.49 1.92 4.82
C CYS A 117 9.91 1.98 5.43
N ASP A 118 10.02 1.66 6.71
CA ASP A 118 11.29 1.67 7.45
C ASP A 118 12.27 0.61 6.94
N MET A 119 11.75 -0.57 6.63
CA MET A 119 12.54 -1.69 6.11
C MET A 119 11.87 -2.30 4.88
N ARG A 120 12.70 -2.83 3.97
CA ARG A 120 12.28 -3.55 2.77
C ARG A 120 12.94 -4.93 2.77
N LEU A 121 12.13 -5.97 2.71
CA LEU A 121 12.58 -7.34 2.45
C LEU A 121 12.15 -7.70 1.04
N VAL A 122 13.10 -7.99 0.17
CA VAL A 122 12.83 -8.21 -1.25
C VAL A 122 13.12 -9.67 -1.59
N SER A 123 12.17 -10.34 -2.23
CA SER A 123 12.36 -11.69 -2.73
C SER A 123 13.39 -11.72 -3.87
N ALA A 124 13.97 -12.89 -4.16
CA ALA A 124 14.81 -13.06 -5.34
C ALA A 124 14.03 -13.11 -6.68
N ARG A 125 12.69 -13.08 -6.63
CA ARG A 125 11.85 -13.03 -7.84
C ARG A 125 11.74 -11.59 -8.34
N GLY A 126 12.22 -11.36 -9.56
CA GLY A 126 12.08 -10.14 -10.35
C GLY A 126 12.02 -10.46 -11.83
#